data_AF-A0A0C9XR49-F1
#
_entry.id   AF-A0A0C9XR49-F1
#
_cell.length_a   1.000
_cell.length_b   1.000
_cell.length_c   1.000
_cell.angle_alpha   90.00
_cell.angle_beta   90.00
_cell.angle_gamma   90.00
#
_symmetry.space_group_name_H-M   'P 1'
#
loop_
_entity.id
_entity.type
_entity.pdbx_description
1 polymer ?
#
loop_
_entity_poly.entity_id
_entity_poly.type
_entity_poly.pdbx_seq_one_letter_code
_entity_poly.pdbx_strand_id
1 'polypeptide(L)'
;MTPHLYKSLLPKLAHVLQLTRHSEGVTTSEAKQALLHATNDFKSTLSQARDLAANLPGGELTLSDQDEVIRMLEAMRDQKRALLSQFAARSISAVVPISQVDMEVDSTASTPGGS
;
A
#
# COMPACT_ATOMS: atom_id res chain seq x y z
N MET A 1 -10.47 -3.10 -6.15
CA MET A 1 -9.41 -3.07 -7.19
C MET A 1 -10.06 -3.48 -8.49
N THR A 2 -10.07 -2.68 -9.55
CA THR A 2 -10.82 -2.95 -10.80
C THR A 2 -9.92 -3.57 -11.87
N PRO A 3 -9.67 -4.90 -11.85
CA PRO A 3 -8.85 -5.57 -12.86
C PRO A 3 -9.41 -5.39 -14.29
N HIS A 4 -10.68 -4.99 -14.41
CA HIS A 4 -11.32 -4.68 -15.68
C HIS A 4 -10.63 -3.56 -16.46
N LEU A 5 -10.08 -2.54 -15.79
CA LEU A 5 -9.39 -1.43 -16.46
C LEU A 5 -8.11 -1.93 -17.16
N TYR A 6 -7.27 -2.66 -16.42
CA TYR A 6 -6.04 -3.26 -16.97
C TYR A 6 -6.33 -4.32 -18.03
N LYS A 7 -7.35 -5.17 -17.82
CA LYS A 7 -7.79 -6.18 -18.81
C LYS A 7 -8.22 -5.56 -20.14
N SER A 8 -8.71 -4.31 -20.12
CA SER A 8 -9.17 -3.62 -21.33
C SER A 8 -8.05 -2.95 -22.15
N LEU A 9 -6.85 -2.78 -21.59
CA LEU A 9 -5.75 -2.07 -22.26
C LEU A 9 -5.26 -2.80 -23.51
N LEU A 10 -5.02 -4.11 -23.41
CA LEU A 10 -4.54 -4.91 -24.54
C LEU A 10 -5.56 -4.97 -25.69
N PRO A 11 -6.86 -5.24 -25.46
CA PRO A 11 -7.88 -5.14 -26.50
C PRO A 11 -7.94 -3.76 -27.17
N LYS A 12 -7.86 -2.67 -26.40
CA LYS A 12 -7.89 -1.29 -26.95
C LYS A 12 -6.65 -1.00 -27.81
N LEU A 13 -5.46 -1.42 -27.37
CA LEU A 13 -4.23 -1.30 -28.17
C LEU A 13 -4.31 -2.12 -29.45
N ALA A 14 -4.79 -3.37 -29.36
CA ALA A 14 -4.99 -4.22 -30.52
C ALA A 14 -5.95 -3.59 -31.52
N HIS A 15 -7.02 -2.94 -31.05
CA HIS A 15 -7.94 -2.21 -31.91
C HIS A 15 -7.28 -1.03 -32.64
N VAL A 16 -6.46 -0.22 -31.95
CA VAL A 16 -5.67 0.85 -32.59
C VAL A 16 -4.75 0.27 -33.67
N LEU A 17 -4.04 -0.82 -33.38
CA LEU A 17 -3.15 -1.48 -34.34
C LEU A 17 -3.89 -2.12 -35.51
N GLN A 18 -5.12 -2.58 -35.31
CA GLN A 18 -5.95 -3.08 -36.42
C GLN A 18 -6.33 -1.93 -37.35
N LEU A 19 -6.77 -0.79 -36.81
CA LEU A 19 -7.15 0.38 -37.60
C LEU A 19 -5.98 0.93 -38.43
N THR A 20 -4.74 0.86 -37.94
CA THR A 20 -3.55 1.29 -38.72
C THR A 20 -3.18 0.32 -39.85
N ARG A 21 -3.65 -0.93 -39.81
CA ARG A 21 -3.33 -1.98 -40.80
C ARG A 21 -4.40 -2.17 -41.88
N HIS A 22 -5.56 -1.54 -41.76
CA HIS A 22 -6.60 -1.64 -42.80
C HIS A 22 -6.11 -0.98 -44.10
N SER A 23 -6.38 -1.61 -45.25
CA SER A 23 -5.87 -1.18 -46.58
C SER A 23 -6.43 0.16 -47.06
N GLU A 24 -7.60 0.57 -46.56
CA GLU A 24 -8.13 1.92 -46.76
C GLU A 24 -7.44 2.96 -45.86
N GLY A 25 -6.71 2.52 -44.83
CA GLY A 25 -5.80 3.31 -44.01
C GLY A 25 -6.33 4.68 -43.56
N VAL A 26 -5.41 5.60 -43.33
CA VAL A 26 -5.64 7.01 -42.96
C VAL A 26 -6.17 7.82 -44.17
N THR A 27 -6.68 7.18 -45.23
CA THR A 27 -6.95 7.84 -46.52
C THR A 27 -8.36 8.45 -46.56
N THR A 28 -9.33 7.83 -45.89
CA THR A 28 -10.68 8.38 -45.74
C THR A 28 -10.80 9.19 -44.45
N SER A 29 -11.66 10.21 -44.45
CA SER A 29 -11.89 11.04 -43.25
C SER A 29 -12.47 10.22 -42.09
N GLU A 30 -13.33 9.25 -42.38
CA GLU A 30 -13.91 8.35 -41.38
C GLU A 30 -12.86 7.44 -40.75
N ALA A 31 -11.95 6.87 -41.53
CA ALA A 31 -10.87 6.05 -40.98
C ALA A 31 -9.90 6.87 -40.12
N LYS A 32 -9.61 8.13 -40.49
CA LYS A 32 -8.86 9.06 -39.63
C LYS A 32 -9.56 9.29 -38.30
N GLN A 33 -10.87 9.52 -38.34
CA GLN A 33 -11.66 9.83 -37.16
C GLN A 33 -11.80 8.60 -36.24
N ALA A 34 -11.99 7.41 -36.81
CA ALA A 34 -12.00 6.15 -36.07
C ALA A 34 -10.66 5.89 -35.37
N LEU A 35 -9.53 6.10 -36.07
CA LEU A 35 -8.20 5.96 -35.48
C LEU A 35 -7.95 6.96 -34.35
N LEU A 36 -8.33 8.22 -34.56
CA LEU A 36 -8.18 9.28 -33.55
C LEU A 36 -9.02 8.96 -32.31
N HIS A 37 -10.26 8.51 -32.49
CA HIS A 37 -11.13 8.10 -31.40
C HIS A 37 -10.55 6.92 -30.63
N ALA A 38 -10.15 5.84 -31.32
CA ALA A 38 -9.55 4.66 -30.70
C ALA A 38 -8.26 4.99 -29.93
N THR A 39 -7.43 5.87 -30.49
CA THR A 39 -6.17 6.31 -29.85
C THR A 39 -6.43 7.14 -28.59
N ASN A 40 -7.39 8.06 -28.64
CA ASN A 40 -7.77 8.87 -27.48
C ASN A 40 -8.40 8.01 -26.37
N ASP A 41 -9.26 7.05 -26.72
CA ASP A 41 -9.86 6.11 -25.78
C ASP A 41 -8.78 5.24 -25.11
N PHE A 42 -7.83 4.70 -25.88
CA PHE A 42 -6.69 3.96 -25.32
C PHE A 42 -5.85 4.83 -24.38
N LYS A 43 -5.48 6.05 -24.81
CA LYS A 43 -4.69 7.00 -24.01
C LYS A 43 -5.40 7.38 -22.70
N SER A 44 -6.70 7.64 -22.76
CA SER A 44 -7.53 7.94 -21.59
C SER A 44 -7.54 6.78 -20.61
N THR A 45 -7.80 5.56 -21.10
CA THR A 45 -7.82 4.34 -20.28
C THR A 45 -6.45 4.07 -19.65
N LEU A 46 -5.36 4.29 -20.40
CA LEU A 46 -3.99 4.13 -19.89
C LEU A 46 -3.65 5.15 -18.81
N SER A 47 -4.06 6.41 -18.96
CA SER A 47 -3.87 7.42 -17.92
C SER A 47 -4.61 7.03 -16.65
N GLN A 48 -5.89 6.63 -16.77
CA GLN A 48 -6.67 6.18 -15.61
C GLN A 48 -6.03 4.98 -14.92
N ALA A 49 -5.46 4.03 -15.69
CA ALA A 49 -4.77 2.87 -15.13
C ALA A 49 -3.51 3.26 -14.38
N ARG A 50 -2.70 4.17 -14.95
CA ARG A 50 -1.51 4.72 -14.28
C ARG A 50 -1.88 5.47 -13.01
N ASP A 51 -2.90 6.32 -13.07
CA ASP A 51 -3.33 7.11 -11.91
C ASP A 51 -3.86 6.18 -10.80
N LEU A 52 -4.54 5.09 -11.16
CA LEU A 52 -4.93 4.06 -10.20
C LEU A 52 -3.72 3.30 -9.63
N ALA A 53 -2.69 3.04 -10.45
CA ALA A 53 -1.43 2.43 -10.01
C ALA A 53 -0.72 3.30 -8.98
N ALA A 54 -0.57 4.60 -9.28
CA ALA A 54 0.15 5.55 -8.44
C ALA A 54 -0.57 5.86 -7.12
N ASN A 55 -1.89 5.71 -7.08
CA ASN A 55 -2.69 5.93 -5.88
C ASN A 55 -2.91 4.67 -5.04
N LEU A 56 -2.40 3.50 -5.47
CA LEU A 56 -2.38 2.33 -4.61
C LEU A 56 -1.36 2.56 -3.49
N PRO A 57 -1.66 2.17 -2.23
CA PRO A 57 -0.66 2.23 -1.17
C PRO A 57 0.59 1.43 -1.55
N GLY A 58 1.74 2.10 -1.62
CA GLY A 58 3.00 1.52 -2.06
C GLY A 58 3.13 1.38 -3.59
N GLY A 59 2.25 2.00 -4.37
CA GLY A 59 2.29 2.00 -5.84
C GLY A 59 3.41 2.87 -6.42
N GLU A 60 3.96 3.78 -5.62
CA GLU A 60 5.16 4.56 -5.87
C GLU A 60 6.46 3.78 -5.62
N LEU A 61 6.38 2.67 -4.89
CA LEU A 61 7.55 1.90 -4.48
C LEU A 61 8.00 1.00 -5.63
N THR A 62 9.30 1.01 -5.90
CA THR A 62 9.89 -0.01 -6.76
C THR A 62 9.80 -1.38 -6.09
N LEU A 63 9.94 -2.47 -6.86
CA LEU A 63 9.96 -3.82 -6.29
C LEU A 63 11.07 -3.97 -5.23
N SER A 64 12.23 -3.33 -5.45
CA SER A 64 13.32 -3.31 -4.48
C SER A 64 12.94 -2.61 -3.19
N ASP A 65 12.24 -1.47 -3.27
CA ASP A 65 11.78 -0.75 -2.09
C ASP A 65 10.74 -1.59 -1.32
N GLN A 66 9.86 -2.29 -2.04
CA GLN A 66 8.88 -3.20 -1.43
C GLN A 66 9.57 -4.36 -0.71
N ASP A 67 10.61 -4.98 -1.31
CA ASP A 67 11.38 -6.05 -0.68
C ASP A 67 12.09 -5.58 0.60
N GLU A 68 12.62 -4.36 0.60
CA GLU A 68 13.22 -3.75 1.79
C GLU A 68 12.20 -3.49 2.90
N VAL A 69 11.02 -2.96 2.56
CA VAL A 69 9.94 -2.75 3.52
C VAL A 69 9.49 -4.10 4.11
N ILE A 70 9.33 -5.13 3.28
CA ILE A 70 8.99 -6.49 3.74
C ILE A 70 10.05 -6.97 4.73
N ARG A 71 11.33 -6.91 4.37
CA ARG A 71 12.43 -7.33 5.25
C ARG A 71 12.42 -6.60 6.59
N MET A 72 12.19 -5.29 6.59
CA MET A 72 12.08 -4.49 7.81
C MET A 72 10.88 -4.92 8.67
N LEU A 73 9.72 -5.12 8.05
CA LEU A 73 8.50 -5.54 8.75
C LEU A 73 8.63 -6.93 9.38
N GLU A 74 9.29 -7.86 8.67
CA GLU A 74 9.58 -9.20 9.19
C GLU A 74 10.54 -9.15 10.38
N ALA A 75 11.62 -8.37 10.29
CA ALA A 75 12.54 -8.18 11.40
C ALA A 75 11.82 -7.59 12.63
N MET A 76 10.94 -6.59 12.43
CA MET A 76 10.16 -6.00 13.51
C MET A 76 9.18 -7.00 14.13
N ARG A 77 8.50 -7.81 13.31
CA ARG A 77 7.61 -8.89 13.77
C ARG A 77 8.38 -9.87 14.65
N ASP A 78 9.55 -10.30 14.20
CA ASP A 78 10.34 -11.32 14.88
C ASP A 78 10.95 -10.79 16.18
N GLN A 79 11.41 -9.54 16.19
CA GLN A 79 11.82 -8.85 17.43
C GLN A 79 10.67 -8.76 18.43
N LYS A 80 9.47 -8.35 18.00
CA LYS A 80 8.30 -8.26 18.89
C LYS A 80 7.91 -9.62 19.45
N ARG A 81 7.97 -10.69 18.65
CA ARG A 81 7.74 -12.07 19.11
C ARG A 81 8.75 -12.48 20.18
N ALA A 82 10.03 -12.18 19.98
CA ALA A 82 11.08 -12.48 20.96
C ALA A 82 10.90 -11.70 22.28
N LEU A 83 10.45 -10.44 22.23
CA LEU A 83 10.14 -9.65 23.42
C LEU A 83 8.94 -10.22 24.18
N LEU A 84 7.89 -10.60 23.45
CA LEU A 84 6.71 -11.24 24.04
C LEU A 84 7.05 -12.59 24.68
N SER A 85 7.89 -13.40 24.04
CA SER A 85 8.32 -14.67 24.63
C SER A 85 9.16 -14.46 25.90
N GLN A 86 10.04 -13.47 25.91
CA GLN A 86 10.81 -13.10 27.11
C GLN A 86 9.90 -12.60 28.24
N PHE A 87 8.91 -11.78 27.91
CA PHE A 87 7.94 -11.30 28.88
C PHE A 87 7.10 -12.45 29.45
N ALA A 88 6.60 -13.34 28.59
CA ALA A 88 5.84 -14.52 29.02
C ALA A 88 6.68 -15.52 29.84
N ALA A 89 7.97 -15.63 29.55
CA ALA A 89 8.91 -16.49 30.29
C ALA A 89 9.34 -15.90 31.64
N ARG A 90 9.17 -14.60 31.86
CA ARG A 90 9.28 -14.03 33.21
C ARG A 90 8.07 -14.47 34.02
N SER A 91 8.23 -15.56 34.75
CA SER A 91 7.35 -15.88 35.86
C SER A 91 7.30 -14.67 36.80
N ILE A 92 6.13 -14.39 37.39
CA ILE A 92 5.97 -13.42 38.48
C ILE A 92 6.70 -13.98 39.72
N SER A 93 8.03 -14.07 39.66
CA SER A 93 8.91 -14.42 40.78
C SER A 93 9.45 -13.16 41.42
N ALA A 94 8.54 -12.21 41.67
CA ALA A 94 8.71 -11.16 42.66
C ALA A 94 7.61 -11.32 43.72
N VAL A 95 7.49 -12.53 44.28
CA VAL A 95 6.98 -12.65 45.65
C VAL A 95 8.17 -12.24 46.53
N VAL A 96 8.28 -10.94 46.77
CA VAL A 96 9.01 -10.45 47.95
C VAL A 96 8.28 -11.06 49.16
N PRO A 97 8.96 -11.74 50.10
CA PRO A 97 8.30 -12.20 51.31
C PRO A 97 7.71 -10.98 52.02
N ILE A 98 6.40 -11.05 52.28
CA ILE A 98 5.59 -10.03 52.97
C ILE A 98 6.03 -10.01 54.45
N SER A 99 7.22 -9.49 54.73
CA SER A 99 7.73 -9.39 56.10
C SER A 99 8.59 -8.16 56.35
N GLN A 100 8.58 -7.18 55.44
CA GLN A 100 9.23 -5.88 55.68
C GLN A 100 8.73 -4.84 54.66
N VAL A 101 7.46 -4.47 54.73
CA VAL A 101 6.98 -3.21 54.18
C VAL A 101 6.36 -2.46 55.35
N ASP A 102 7.22 -1.69 56.02
CA ASP A 102 6.78 -0.61 56.88
C ASP A 102 6.05 0.39 55.96
N MET A 103 4.73 0.41 56.04
CA MET A 103 3.89 1.27 55.21
C MET A 103 3.84 2.66 55.83
N GLU A 104 4.87 3.48 55.59
CA GLU A 104 4.76 4.93 55.73
C GLU A 104 4.05 5.48 54.50
N VAL A 105 2.72 5.51 54.60
CA VAL A 105 1.82 6.17 53.65
C VAL A 105 1.88 7.67 53.95
N ASP A 106 2.71 8.42 53.23
CA ASP A 106 2.61 9.88 53.26
C ASP A 106 1.95 10.40 51.98
N SER A 107 0.82 11.06 52.19
CA SER A 107 -0.11 11.52 51.18
C SER A 107 0.28 12.93 50.71
N THR A 108 0.69 13.11 49.46
CA THR A 108 0.65 14.43 48.81
C THR A 108 0.07 14.34 47.41
N ALA A 109 -1.26 14.43 47.35
CA ALA A 109 -2.01 14.75 46.14
C ALA A 109 -1.83 16.24 45.83
N SER A 110 -1.07 16.57 44.79
CA SER A 110 -1.03 17.91 44.21
C SER A 110 -1.64 17.89 42.82
N THR A 111 -2.86 18.39 42.72
CA THR A 111 -3.58 18.71 41.47
C THR A 111 -2.89 19.86 40.74
N PRO A 112 -2.69 19.81 39.39
CA PRO A 112 -2.34 21.00 38.65
C PRO A 112 -3.61 21.80 38.34
N GLY A 113 -3.77 22.93 39.03
CA GLY A 113 -4.76 23.95 38.68
C GLY A 113 -4.34 24.70 37.42
N GLY A 114 -5.26 24.82 36.48
CA GLY A 114 -5.08 25.61 35.26
C GLY A 114 -5.08 27.11 35.52
N SER A 115 -4.32 27.82 34.70
CA SER A 115 -4.51 29.23 34.35
C SER A 115 -4.07 29.41 32.92
#